data_AF-A0A2N1R9A9-F1
#
_entry.id   AF-A0A2N1R9A9-F1
#
_cell.length_a   1.000
_cell.length_b   1.000
_cell.length_c   1.000
_cell.angle_alpha   90.00
_cell.angle_beta   90.00
_cell.angle_gamma   90.00
#
_symmetry.space_group_name_H-M   'P 1'
#
loop_
_entity.id
_entity.type
_entity.pdbx_description
1 polymer ?
#
loop_
_entity_poly.entity_id
_entity_poly.type
_entity_poly.pdbx_seq_one_letter_code
_entity_poly.pdbx_strand_id
1 'polypeptide(L)'
;MCSFCGSPLQAGTIGFRDLCVTCGRELHICTHCRFYKPGVYRDCVETVPETVKDKERMNFCEYFKPDPSKVTGGKARDASDSARNSFNNLFGT
;
A
#
# COMPACT_ATOMS: atom_id res chain seq x y z
N MET A 1 5.12 0.69 3.97
CA MET A 1 5.58 -0.64 3.56
C MET A 1 5.14 -0.87 2.13
N CYS A 2 5.99 -1.50 1.32
CA CYS A 2 5.63 -1.96 -0.01
C CYS A 2 4.53 -3.04 0.10
N SER A 3 3.41 -2.88 -0.62
CA SER A 3 2.33 -3.88 -0.61
C SER A 3 2.73 -5.24 -1.16
N PHE A 4 3.87 -5.36 -1.85
CA PHE A 4 4.31 -6.63 -2.45
C PHE A 4 5.34 -7.39 -1.61
N CYS A 5 6.28 -6.71 -0.97
CA CYS A 5 7.37 -7.36 -0.22
C CYS A 5 7.45 -6.94 1.26
N GLY A 6 6.61 -5.98 1.69
CA GLY A 6 6.54 -5.53 3.08
C GLY A 6 7.70 -4.62 3.53
N SER A 7 8.69 -4.33 2.68
CA SER A 7 9.80 -3.46 3.08
C SER A 7 9.34 -2.03 3.38
N PRO A 8 9.95 -1.33 4.35
CA PRO A 8 9.63 0.06 4.62
C PRO A 8 9.95 0.91 3.39
N LEU A 9 9.04 1.83 3.05
CA LEU A 9 9.27 2.80 1.98
C LEU A 9 9.84 4.07 2.62
N GLN A 10 10.68 4.79 1.88
CA GLN A 10 11.22 6.05 2.36
C GLN A 10 10.08 7.06 2.57
N ALA A 11 10.16 7.82 3.66
CA ALA A 11 9.21 8.90 3.91
C ALA A 11 9.43 10.00 2.86
N GLY A 12 8.36 10.41 2.17
CA GLY A 12 8.45 11.39 1.10
C GLY A 12 7.34 11.25 0.08
N THR A 13 7.49 12.00 -1.01
CA THR A 13 6.66 11.86 -2.21
C THR A 13 7.08 10.63 -2.99
N ILE A 14 6.11 9.88 -3.51
CA ILE A 14 6.35 8.80 -4.48
C ILE A 14 6.07 9.37 -5.86
N GLY A 15 7.08 9.44 -6.73
CA GLY A 15 6.97 9.84 -8.12
C GLY A 15 6.47 8.71 -9.03
N PHE A 16 6.07 9.03 -10.26
CA PHE A 16 5.44 8.08 -11.19
C PHE A 16 6.28 6.81 -11.43
N ARG A 17 7.61 6.95 -11.52
CA ARG A 17 8.52 5.83 -11.84
C ARG A 17 9.26 5.29 -10.62
N ASP A 18 8.88 5.70 -9.42
CA ASP A 18 9.53 5.22 -8.22
C ASP A 18 9.27 3.73 -8.02
N LEU A 19 10.35 3.01 -7.74
CA LEU A 19 10.34 1.57 -7.52
C LEU A 19 10.74 1.26 -6.08
N CYS A 20 10.22 0.15 -5.56
CA CYS A 20 10.68 -0.41 -4.29
C CYS A 20 12.16 -0.81 -4.43
N VAL A 21 13.02 -0.26 -3.57
CA VAL A 21 14.45 -0.60 -3.54
C VAL A 21 14.74 -2.07 -3.24
N THR A 22 13.77 -2.81 -2.69
CA THR A 22 13.94 -4.23 -2.32
C THR A 22 13.46 -5.19 -3.40
N CYS A 23 12.30 -4.94 -4.01
CA CYS A 23 11.68 -5.89 -4.94
C CYS A 23 11.48 -5.33 -6.36
N GLY A 24 11.84 -4.06 -6.61
CA GLY A 24 11.72 -3.42 -7.92
C GLY A 24 10.28 -3.15 -8.37
N ARG A 25 9.27 -3.42 -7.55
CA ARG A 25 7.86 -3.15 -7.88
C ARG A 25 7.57 -1.65 -7.87
N GLU A 26 6.66 -1.26 -8.74
CA GLU A 26 6.17 0.10 -8.89
C GLU A 26 5.49 0.58 -7.60
N LEU A 27 5.78 1.82 -7.20
CA LEU A 27 5.22 2.40 -5.98
C LEU A 27 4.05 3.35 -6.25
N HIS A 28 4.00 3.96 -7.43
CA HIS A 28 2.91 4.86 -7.84
C HIS A 28 1.71 4.07 -8.37
N ILE A 29 1.04 3.39 -7.44
CA ILE A 29 -0.06 2.46 -7.69
C ILE A 29 -1.26 2.84 -6.84
N CYS A 30 -2.48 2.51 -7.27
CA CYS A 30 -3.68 2.89 -6.52
C CYS A 30 -3.65 2.35 -5.08
N THR A 31 -3.18 1.12 -4.86
CA THR A 31 -3.15 0.51 -3.52
C THR A 31 -2.30 1.27 -2.50
N HIS A 32 -1.27 2.02 -2.94
CA HIS A 32 -0.45 2.90 -2.12
C HIS A 32 -1.02 4.33 -1.97
N CYS A 33 -2.06 4.68 -2.71
CA CYS A 33 -2.70 5.99 -2.64
C CYS A 33 -3.68 6.07 -1.46
N ARG A 34 -3.70 7.21 -0.76
CA ARG A 34 -4.65 7.49 0.34
C ARG A 34 -6.11 7.62 -0.11
N PHE A 35 -6.33 7.85 -1.41
CA PHE A 35 -7.66 8.02 -2.00
C PHE A 35 -8.27 6.72 -2.52
N TYR A 36 -7.48 5.65 -2.58
CA TYR A 36 -7.95 4.35 -3.05
C TYR A 36 -8.89 3.72 -2.03
N LYS A 37 -10.12 3.45 -2.48
CA LYS A 37 -11.18 2.85 -1.68
C LYS A 37 -11.92 1.83 -2.54
N PRO A 38 -11.62 0.52 -2.42
CA PRO A 38 -12.33 -0.51 -3.17
C PRO A 38 -13.84 -0.43 -2.99
N GLY A 39 -14.60 -0.60 -4.08
CA GLY A 39 -16.06 -0.70 -4.05
C GLY A 39 -16.81 0.63 -4.14
N VAL A 40 -16.12 1.77 -4.24
CA VAL A 40 -16.74 3.04 -4.66
C VAL A 40 -16.58 3.23 -6.17
N TYR A 41 -17.19 4.28 -6.72
CA TYR A 41 -17.02 4.62 -8.13
C TYR A 41 -15.53 4.71 -8.51
N ARG A 42 -15.09 3.88 -9.46
CA ARG A 42 -13.69 3.74 -9.93
C ARG A 42 -12.68 3.35 -8.84
N ASP A 43 -13.14 2.87 -7.69
CA ASP A 43 -12.33 2.57 -6.50
C ASP A 43 -11.54 3.76 -5.96
N CYS A 44 -12.02 4.98 -6.19
CA CYS A 44 -11.37 6.21 -5.77
C CYS A 44 -12.39 7.16 -5.14
N VAL A 45 -12.04 7.78 -4.00
CA VAL A 45 -12.91 8.79 -3.37
C VAL A 45 -12.85 10.16 -4.05
N GLU A 46 -11.83 10.39 -4.88
CA GLU A 46 -11.68 11.60 -5.68
C GLU A 46 -12.29 11.43 -7.07
N THR A 47 -12.78 12.53 -7.65
CA THR A 47 -13.30 12.57 -9.02
C THR A 47 -12.15 12.62 -10.02
N VAL A 48 -11.51 11.46 -10.24
CA VAL A 48 -10.45 11.31 -11.23
C VAL A 48 -11.02 11.25 -12.65
N PRO A 49 -10.39 11.89 -13.65
CA PRO A 49 -10.90 11.92 -15.03
C PRO A 49 -10.84 10.55 -15.70
N GLU A 50 -9.78 9.78 -15.42
CA GLU A 50 -9.53 8.47 -16.01
C GLU A 50 -9.62 7.35 -14.97
N THR A 51 -10.13 6.19 -15.39
CA THR A 51 -10.19 4.99 -14.54
C THR A 51 -8.90 4.19 -14.68
N VAL A 52 -8.19 3.99 -13.58
CA VAL A 52 -7.07 3.04 -13.53
C VAL A 52 -7.65 1.61 -13.51
N LYS A 53 -7.34 0.79 -14.51
CA LYS A 53 -7.83 -0.60 -14.60
C LYS A 53 -7.11 -1.53 -13.62
N ASP A 54 -5.78 -1.52 -13.66
CA ASP A 54 -4.93 -2.32 -12.79
C ASP A 54 -4.47 -1.47 -11.59
N LYS A 55 -5.04 -1.76 -10.41
CA LYS A 55 -4.80 -0.98 -9.19
C LYS A 55 -3.43 -1.25 -8.56
N GLU A 56 -2.76 -2.31 -8.99
CA GLU A 56 -1.47 -2.78 -8.48
C GLU A 56 -0.32 -2.47 -9.45
N ARG A 57 -0.59 -1.83 -10.59
CA ARG A 57 0.44 -1.36 -11.53
C ARG A 57 0.57 0.16 -11.54
N MET A 58 1.74 0.59 -12.04
CA MET A 58 2.09 1.98 -12.26
C MET A 58 0.99 2.66 -13.08
N ASN A 59 0.61 3.85 -12.63
CA ASN A 59 -0.28 4.73 -13.36
C ASN A 59 0.25 6.17 -13.28
N PHE A 60 -0.33 7.04 -14.10
CA PHE A 60 0.01 8.46 -14.18
C PHE A 60 -1.04 9.35 -13.51
N CYS A 61 -1.77 8.82 -12.52
CA CYS A 61 -2.81 9.58 -11.85
C CYS A 61 -2.19 10.75 -11.06
N GLU A 62 -2.37 11.98 -11.53
CA GLU A 62 -1.83 13.19 -10.90
C GLU A 62 -2.44 13.50 -9.53
N TYR A 63 -3.59 12.89 -9.23
CA TYR A 63 -4.26 12.98 -7.93
C TYR A 63 -3.61 12.07 -6.88
N PHE A 64 -2.68 11.22 -7.26
CA PHE A 64 -2.03 10.29 -6.34
C PHE A 64 -1.40 11.03 -5.16
N LYS A 65 -1.70 10.54 -3.95
CA LYS A 65 -1.02 10.96 -2.72
C LYS A 65 -0.70 9.72 -1.90
N PRO A 66 0.58 9.48 -1.55
CA PRO A 66 0.96 8.30 -0.80
C PRO A 66 0.23 8.29 0.54
N ASP A 67 -0.32 7.14 0.91
CA ASP A 67 -0.94 6.94 2.22
C ASP A 67 0.14 6.76 3.29
N PRO A 68 0.34 7.71 4.23
CA PRO A 68 1.36 7.58 5.24
C PRO A 68 1.18 6.30 6.06
N SER A 69 -0.05 5.91 6.39
CA SER A 69 -0.33 4.69 7.17
C SER A 69 0.12 3.42 6.46
N LYS A 70 0.11 3.42 5.13
CA LYS A 70 0.54 2.29 4.31
C LYS A 70 2.00 2.37 3.95
N VAL A 71 2.59 3.56 3.79
CA VAL A 71 3.94 3.79 3.25
C VAL A 71 4.99 3.89 4.37
N THR A 72 4.68 4.55 5.49
CA THR A 72 5.57 4.62 6.65
C THR A 72 5.24 3.47 7.60
N GLY A 73 6.04 2.41 7.53
CA GLY A 73 5.81 1.21 8.34
C GLY A 73 6.10 1.47 9.81
N GLY A 74 5.08 1.85 10.58
CA GLY A 74 5.09 1.68 12.03
C GLY A 74 4.87 0.20 12.39
N LYS A 75 5.90 -0.45 12.94
CA LYS A 75 5.85 -1.72 13.71
C LYS A 75 4.98 -2.89 13.19
N ALA A 76 5.00 -3.23 11.89
CA ALA A 76 4.26 -4.42 11.43
C ALA A 76 4.84 -5.77 11.93
N ARG A 77 6.08 -5.80 12.43
CA ARG A 77 6.66 -7.02 13.04
C ARG A 77 5.96 -7.41 14.34
N ASP A 78 5.63 -6.44 15.21
CA ASP A 78 4.96 -6.72 16.49
C ASP A 78 3.53 -7.27 16.29
N ALA A 79 2.80 -6.81 15.27
CA ALA A 79 1.44 -7.25 15.00
C ALA A 79 1.36 -8.70 14.46
N SER A 80 2.30 -9.08 13.60
CA SER A 80 2.39 -10.45 13.06
C SER A 80 2.75 -11.47 14.14
N ASP A 81 3.69 -11.14 15.01
CA ASP A 81 4.10 -12.04 16.10
C ASP A 81 3.04 -12.12 17.21
N SER A 82 2.34 -11.01 17.50
CA SER A 82 1.20 -10.99 18.43
C SER A 82 0.01 -11.81 17.91
N ALA A 83 -0.30 -11.74 16.61
CA ALA A 83 -1.37 -12.54 16.01
C ALA A 83 -1.04 -14.04 16.05
N ARG A 84 0.20 -14.43 15.77
CA ARG A 84 0.67 -15.82 15.88
C ARG A 84 0.64 -16.33 17.32
N ASN A 85 1.10 -15.52 18.27
CA ASN A 85 1.09 -15.90 19.69
C ASN A 85 -0.34 -16.02 20.24
N SER A 86 -1.24 -15.12 19.84
CA SER A 86 -2.65 -15.20 20.24
C SER A 86 -3.34 -16.44 19.68
N PHE A 87 -3.04 -16.80 18.42
CA PHE A 87 -3.55 -18.04 17.82
C PHE A 87 -3.02 -19.29 18.54
N ASN A 88 -1.72 -19.34 18.83
CA ASN A 88 -1.11 -20.47 19.55
C ASN A 88 -1.67 -20.61 20.97
N ASN A 89 -1.93 -19.51 21.68
CA ASN A 89 -2.55 -19.57 23.01
C ASN A 89 -4.00 -20.05 23.00
N LEU A 90 -4.72 -19.88 21.87
CA LEU A 90 -6.12 -20.29 21.75
C LEU A 90 -6.27 -21.73 21.24
N PHE A 91 -5.31 -22.21 20.44
CA PHE A 91 -5.47 -23.47 19.69
C PHE A 91 -4.25 -24.42 19.75
N GLY A 92 -3.17 -24.04 20.43
CA GLY A 92 -1.98 -24.88 20.57
C GLY A 92 -2.09 -25.82 21.76
N THR A 93 -2.12 -27.13 21.51
CA THR A 93 -1.86 -28.21 22.49
C THR A 93 -0.39 -28.55 22.56
#